data_AF-A0A7S2XLW1-F1
#
_entry.id   AF-A0A7S2XLW1-F1
#
_cell.length_a   1.000
_cell.length_b   1.000
_cell.length_c   1.000
_cell.angle_alpha   90.00
_cell.angle_beta   90.00
_cell.angle_gamma   90.00
#
_symmetry.space_group_name_H-M   'P 1'
#
loop_
_entity.id
_entity.type
_entity.pdbx_description
1 polymer ?
#
loop_
_entity_poly.entity_id
_entity_poly.type
_entity_poly.pdbx_seq_one_letter_code
_entity_poly.pdbx_strand_id
1 'polypeptide(L)'
;RHAHTLDLFLSKKHILKLNHEHYDKLAALWKVTHQEEDDTIRTAAFHDDLYSLLARYYSIQGPGFQAACPEQVFDSLAHGLAVTHECFASPLNCYYGSYCSAFENVDGPFGTSGSFWDFSPTEGSFQ
;
A
#
# COMPACT_ATOMS: atom_id res chain seq x y z
N ARG A 1 5.68 24.21 6.97
CA ARG A 1 5.44 23.40 5.75
C ARG A 1 6.75 22.72 5.39
N HIS A 2 6.89 21.42 5.64
CA HIS A 2 8.04 20.68 5.14
C HIS A 2 7.77 20.36 3.67
N ALA A 3 8.68 20.69 2.77
CA ALA A 3 8.48 20.63 1.32
C ALA A 3 8.32 19.20 0.76
N HIS A 4 8.45 18.17 1.59
CA HIS A 4 8.55 16.77 1.18
C HIS A 4 7.42 15.88 1.72
N THR A 5 6.45 16.45 2.43
CA THR A 5 5.36 15.70 3.07
C THR A 5 4.01 16.37 2.85
N LEU A 6 2.99 15.55 2.60
CA LEU A 6 1.58 15.89 2.55
C LEU A 6 0.94 15.67 3.92
N ASP A 7 0.08 16.61 4.32
CA ASP A 7 -0.75 16.50 5.52
C ASP A 7 -2.15 16.01 5.12
N LEU A 8 -2.60 14.92 5.73
CA LEU A 8 -3.91 14.30 5.52
C LEU A 8 -4.78 14.49 6.76
N PHE A 9 -6.05 14.85 6.55
CA PHE A 9 -6.97 15.25 7.61
C PHE A 9 -8.29 14.48 7.51
N LEU A 10 -8.70 13.80 8.57
CA LEU A 10 -10.09 13.31 8.74
C LEU A 10 -10.95 14.33 9.51
N SER A 11 -10.33 15.15 10.36
CA SER A 11 -10.96 16.26 11.05
C SER A 11 -9.94 17.37 11.31
N LYS A 12 -10.39 18.56 11.76
CA LYS A 12 -9.50 19.70 12.07
C LYS A 12 -8.39 19.40 13.10
N LYS A 13 -8.40 18.23 13.76
CA LYS A 13 -7.49 17.90 14.86
C LYS A 13 -6.54 16.72 14.62
N HIS A 14 -6.76 15.88 13.62
CA HIS A 14 -5.95 14.66 13.44
C HIS A 14 -5.26 14.65 12.09
N ILE A 15 -3.93 14.82 12.13
CA ILE A 15 -3.05 14.99 10.97
C ILE A 15 -2.18 13.76 10.83
N LEU A 16 -2.24 13.11 9.68
CA LEU A 16 -1.28 12.08 9.27
C LEU A 16 -0.37 12.65 8.20
N LYS A 17 0.91 12.29 8.24
CA LYS A 17 1.92 12.76 7.29
C LYS A 17 2.37 11.63 6.39
N LEU A 18 2.46 11.93 5.11
CA LEU A 18 2.96 11.02 4.09
C LEU A 18 3.91 11.76 3.16
N ASN A 19 5.00 11.13 2.70
CA ASN A 19 5.85 11.77 1.68
C ASN A 19 5.18 11.72 0.29
N HIS A 20 5.70 12.49 -0.66
CA HIS A 20 5.15 12.53 -2.01
C HIS A 20 5.28 11.19 -2.75
N GLU A 21 6.41 10.50 -2.60
CA GLU A 21 6.65 9.22 -3.28
C GLU A 21 5.63 8.14 -2.88
N HIS A 22 5.35 7.98 -1.59
CA HIS A 22 4.33 7.07 -1.11
C HIS A 22 2.93 7.51 -1.52
N TYR A 23 2.66 8.82 -1.56
CA TYR A 23 1.36 9.32 -2.04
C TYR A 23 1.13 8.92 -3.49
N ASP A 24 2.12 9.15 -4.36
CA ASP A 24 2.03 8.83 -5.79
C ASP A 24 1.91 7.31 -6.00
N LYS A 25 2.68 6.51 -5.24
CA LYS A 25 2.57 5.04 -5.22
C LYS A 25 1.16 4.58 -4.83
N LEU A 26 0.63 5.07 -3.71
CA LEU A 26 -0.70 4.67 -3.23
C LEU A 26 -1.80 5.13 -4.18
N ALA A 27 -1.66 6.31 -4.81
CA ALA A 27 -2.57 6.77 -5.85
C ALA A 27 -2.52 5.87 -7.09
N ALA A 28 -1.35 5.37 -7.48
CA ALA A 28 -1.22 4.41 -8.58
C ALA A 28 -1.89 3.07 -8.25
N LEU A 29 -1.64 2.53 -7.06
CA LEU A 29 -2.28 1.29 -6.58
C LEU A 29 -3.81 1.43 -6.55
N TRP A 30 -4.33 2.52 -5.98
CA TRP A 30 -5.76 2.78 -5.89
C TRP A 30 -6.43 2.97 -7.26
N LYS A 31 -5.73 3.58 -8.22
CA LYS A 31 -6.26 3.72 -9.60
C LYS A 31 -6.41 2.39 -10.32
N VAL A 32 -5.52 1.42 -10.05
CA VAL A 32 -5.57 0.08 -10.67
C VAL A 32 -6.83 -0.67 -10.23
N THR A 33 -7.25 -0.50 -8.98
CA THR A 33 -8.43 -1.14 -8.39
C THR A 33 -9.75 -0.42 -8.71
N HIS A 34 -9.74 0.88 -8.99
CA HIS A 34 -10.94 1.71 -9.21
C HIS A 34 -11.02 2.30 -10.64
N GLN A 35 -11.13 1.43 -11.66
CA GLN A 35 -11.07 1.83 -13.07
C GLN A 35 -12.33 2.54 -13.61
N GLU A 36 -13.47 2.51 -12.91
CA GLU A 36 -14.79 2.88 -13.47
C GLU A 36 -15.44 4.16 -12.89
N GLU A 37 -14.76 4.93 -12.05
CA GLU A 37 -15.37 6.07 -11.34
C GLU A 37 -15.15 7.45 -11.99
N ASP A 38 -15.97 8.46 -11.63
CA ASP A 38 -15.80 9.87 -12.01
C ASP A 38 -14.63 10.52 -11.25
N ASP A 39 -13.80 11.33 -11.93
CA ASP A 39 -12.57 11.91 -11.38
C ASP A 39 -12.76 12.71 -10.06
N THR A 40 -13.90 13.38 -9.89
CA THR A 40 -14.16 14.12 -8.64
C THR A 40 -14.52 13.19 -7.48
N ILE A 41 -15.33 12.18 -7.74
CA ILE A 41 -15.71 11.15 -6.76
C ILE A 41 -14.46 10.34 -6.37
N ARG A 42 -13.63 9.98 -7.35
CA ARG A 42 -12.35 9.27 -7.15
C ARG A 42 -11.42 9.98 -6.20
N THR A 43 -11.29 11.30 -6.33
CA THR A 43 -10.37 12.08 -5.50
C THR A 43 -10.78 12.03 -4.03
N ALA A 44 -12.08 12.17 -3.74
CA ALA A 44 -12.59 12.11 -2.38
C ALA A 44 -12.48 10.68 -1.79
N ALA A 45 -12.92 9.66 -2.54
CA ALA A 45 -12.86 8.27 -2.13
C ALA A 45 -11.41 7.82 -1.84
N PHE A 46 -10.47 8.18 -2.71
CA PHE A 46 -9.05 7.92 -2.50
C PHE A 46 -8.52 8.52 -1.19
N HIS A 47 -8.89 9.75 -0.84
CA HIS A 47 -8.42 10.38 0.40
C HIS A 47 -9.04 9.74 1.65
N ASP A 48 -10.29 9.28 1.59
CA ASP A 48 -10.93 8.55 2.68
C ASP A 48 -10.28 7.18 2.92
N ASP A 49 -9.99 6.44 1.85
CA ASP A 49 -9.27 5.16 1.90
C ASP A 49 -7.83 5.34 2.39
N LEU A 50 -7.14 6.35 1.87
CA LEU A 50 -5.77 6.69 2.26
C LEU A 50 -5.69 7.05 3.74
N TYR A 51 -6.65 7.82 4.24
CA TYR A 51 -6.70 8.12 5.67
C TYR A 51 -6.91 6.85 6.50
N SER A 52 -7.83 5.99 6.09
CA SER A 52 -8.15 4.73 6.79
C SER A 52 -6.94 3.80 6.88
N LEU A 53 -6.21 3.67 5.76
CA LEU A 53 -4.94 2.95 5.67
C LEU A 53 -3.92 3.50 6.67
N LEU A 54 -3.62 4.79 6.58
CA LEU A 54 -2.58 5.40 7.42
C LEU A 54 -2.96 5.38 8.91
N ALA A 55 -4.24 5.58 9.24
CA ALA A 55 -4.72 5.50 10.60
C ALA A 55 -4.54 4.09 11.18
N ARG A 56 -4.82 3.04 10.38
CA ARG A 56 -4.60 1.64 10.78
C ARG A 56 -3.12 1.38 11.04
N TYR A 57 -2.23 1.71 10.11
CA TYR A 57 -0.79 1.44 10.28
C TYR A 57 -0.13 2.32 11.35
N TYR A 58 -0.63 3.53 11.58
CA TYR A 58 -0.22 4.35 12.71
C TYR A 58 -0.62 3.72 14.06
N SER A 59 -1.80 3.09 14.14
CA SER A 59 -2.31 2.49 15.39
C SER A 59 -1.48 1.29 15.89
N ILE A 60 -0.80 0.57 15.00
CA ILE A 60 0.04 -0.59 15.34
C ILE A 60 1.51 -0.22 15.59
N GLN A 61 1.75 1.00 16.07
CA GLN A 61 3.07 1.59 16.37
C GLN A 61 3.89 2.08 15.15
N GLY A 62 3.22 2.32 14.01
CA GLY A 62 3.78 3.05 12.88
C GLY A 62 4.62 2.21 11.89
N PRO A 63 5.10 2.82 10.80
CA PRO A 63 5.77 2.13 9.70
C PRO A 63 7.13 1.49 10.08
N GLY A 64 7.65 1.77 11.28
CA GLY A 64 8.93 1.24 11.76
C GLY A 64 8.97 -0.29 11.95
N PHE A 65 7.83 -0.96 11.88
CA PHE A 65 7.72 -2.43 11.93
C PHE A 65 7.58 -3.08 10.55
N GLN A 66 7.57 -2.28 9.48
CA GLN A 66 7.47 -2.76 8.10
C GLN A 66 8.83 -2.74 7.41
N ALA A 67 9.81 -3.42 8.00
CA ALA A 67 11.15 -3.52 7.41
C ALA A 67 11.05 -4.23 6.04
N ALA A 68 11.15 -3.46 4.96
CA ALA A 68 11.29 -3.98 3.61
C ALA A 68 12.76 -4.27 3.32
N CYS A 69 13.01 -5.27 2.48
CA CYS A 69 14.34 -5.46 1.91
C CYS A 69 14.72 -4.25 1.05
N PRO A 70 16.02 -3.99 0.85
CA PRO A 70 16.47 -3.00 -0.14
C PRO A 70 15.96 -3.34 -1.54
N GLU A 71 15.67 -2.32 -2.36
CA GLU A 71 15.19 -2.51 -3.74
C GLU A 71 16.08 -3.42 -4.58
N GLN A 72 17.40 -3.39 -4.37
CA GLN A 72 18.35 -4.25 -5.09
C GLN A 72 18.13 -5.75 -4.81
N VAL A 73 17.62 -6.09 -3.62
CA VAL A 73 17.24 -7.46 -3.28
C VAL A 73 16.00 -7.85 -4.09
N PHE A 74 14.98 -6.99 -4.12
CA PHE A 74 13.77 -7.23 -4.91
C PHE A 74 14.08 -7.35 -6.41
N ASP A 75 14.99 -6.53 -6.94
CA ASP A 75 15.46 -6.64 -8.32
C ASP A 75 16.12 -7.98 -8.60
N SER A 76 16.97 -8.45 -7.68
CA SER A 76 17.66 -9.73 -7.82
C SER A 76 16.67 -10.90 -7.80
N LEU A 77 15.66 -10.82 -6.93
CA LEU A 77 14.58 -11.80 -6.85
C LEU A 77 13.69 -11.79 -8.10
N ALA A 78 13.37 -10.60 -8.61
CA ALA A 78 12.58 -10.43 -9.83
C ALA A 78 13.29 -11.03 -11.05
N HIS A 79 14.57 -10.70 -11.26
CA HIS A 79 15.30 -11.14 -12.44
C HIS A 79 15.81 -12.57 -12.33
N GLY A 80 16.28 -12.98 -11.15
CA GLY A 80 16.92 -14.29 -10.95
C GLY A 80 15.93 -15.42 -10.65
N LEU A 81 14.81 -15.10 -9.99
CA LEU A 81 13.83 -16.09 -9.52
C LEU A 81 12.41 -15.80 -10.01
N ALA A 82 12.22 -14.80 -10.88
CA ALA A 82 10.92 -14.40 -11.41
C ALA A 82 9.88 -14.10 -10.32
N VAL A 83 10.31 -13.63 -9.14
CA VAL A 83 9.40 -13.24 -8.06
C VAL A 83 8.53 -12.08 -8.53
N THR A 84 7.23 -12.21 -8.31
CA THR A 84 6.23 -11.21 -8.73
C THR A 84 5.21 -10.87 -7.64
N HIS A 85 5.32 -11.48 -6.46
CA HIS A 85 4.34 -11.31 -5.39
C HIS A 85 5.00 -11.36 -4.01
N GLU A 86 4.57 -10.46 -3.12
CA GLU A 86 5.00 -10.44 -1.72
C GLU A 86 3.96 -11.14 -0.83
N CYS A 87 4.36 -12.19 -0.13
CA CYS A 87 3.53 -12.91 0.84
C CYS A 87 3.21 -12.07 2.07
N PHE A 88 4.10 -11.14 2.46
CA PHE A 88 3.89 -10.29 3.63
C PHE A 88 4.32 -8.86 3.32
N ALA A 89 3.36 -8.02 2.93
CA ALA A 89 3.60 -6.61 2.73
C ALA A 89 2.38 -5.78 3.17
N SER A 90 2.40 -4.52 2.75
CA SER A 90 1.33 -3.56 2.87
C SER A 90 1.36 -2.63 1.66
N PRO A 91 0.28 -1.86 1.43
CA PRO A 91 0.29 -0.84 0.38
C PRO A 91 1.45 0.16 0.52
N LEU A 92 1.92 0.39 1.75
CA LEU A 92 3.02 1.34 2.03
C LEU A 92 4.36 0.82 1.53
N ASN A 93 4.66 -0.47 1.72
CA ASN A 93 6.00 -1.03 1.49
C ASN A 93 6.09 -2.05 0.35
N CYS A 94 4.99 -2.42 -0.32
CA CYS A 94 5.03 -3.40 -1.40
C CYS A 94 5.91 -2.95 -2.59
N TYR A 95 6.69 -3.86 -3.16
CA TYR A 95 7.54 -3.62 -4.31
C TYR A 95 6.84 -3.97 -5.64
N TYR A 96 6.23 -5.16 -5.75
CA TYR A 96 5.73 -5.66 -7.05
C TYR A 96 4.33 -5.15 -7.41
N GLY A 97 3.62 -4.55 -6.46
CA GLY A 97 2.20 -4.18 -6.60
C GLY A 97 1.22 -5.35 -6.52
N SER A 98 1.72 -6.59 -6.40
CA SER A 98 0.94 -7.78 -6.06
C SER A 98 1.42 -8.31 -4.72
N TYR A 99 0.53 -8.36 -3.72
CA TYR A 99 0.93 -8.71 -2.36
C TYR A 99 -0.25 -9.16 -1.48
N CYS A 100 0.07 -9.98 -0.48
CA CYS A 100 -0.79 -10.23 0.67
C CYS A 100 -0.50 -9.22 1.79
N SER A 101 -1.49 -8.93 2.62
CA SER A 101 -1.39 -7.95 3.71
C SER A 101 -2.20 -8.34 4.94
N ALA A 102 -1.95 -7.64 6.04
CA ALA A 102 -2.58 -7.95 7.34
C ALA A 102 -4.01 -7.40 7.46
N PHE A 103 -4.38 -6.36 6.70
CA PHE A 103 -5.61 -5.62 6.94
C PHE A 103 -6.42 -5.43 5.66
N GLU A 104 -6.96 -6.52 5.13
CA GLU A 104 -7.77 -6.52 3.90
C GLU A 104 -8.83 -5.41 3.85
N ASN A 105 -9.46 -5.10 4.98
CA ASN A 105 -10.50 -4.07 5.08
C ASN A 105 -10.03 -2.63 4.77
N VAL A 106 -8.73 -2.33 4.90
CA VAL A 106 -8.15 -1.01 4.53
C VAL A 106 -7.09 -1.11 3.43
N ASP A 107 -6.52 -2.30 3.22
CA ASP A 107 -5.52 -2.57 2.19
C ASP A 107 -6.17 -2.98 0.85
N GLY A 108 -7.43 -3.42 0.90
CA GLY A 108 -8.26 -3.80 -0.25
C GLY A 108 -8.34 -2.75 -1.35
N PRO A 109 -8.66 -1.49 -1.03
CA PRO A 109 -8.66 -0.41 -2.02
C PRO A 109 -7.32 -0.21 -2.75
N PHE A 110 -6.22 -0.72 -2.20
CA PHE A 110 -4.88 -0.61 -2.78
C PHE A 110 -4.37 -1.91 -3.42
N GLY A 111 -5.20 -2.96 -3.52
CA GLY A 111 -4.92 -4.14 -4.34
C GLY A 111 -4.28 -5.31 -3.61
N THR A 112 -4.46 -5.42 -2.29
CA THR A 112 -4.04 -6.64 -1.58
C THR A 112 -4.80 -7.87 -2.04
N SER A 113 -4.14 -9.03 -2.02
CA SER A 113 -4.75 -10.36 -2.18
C SER A 113 -5.31 -10.94 -0.88
N GLY A 114 -5.38 -10.13 0.18
CA GLY A 114 -5.88 -10.54 1.50
C GLY A 114 -4.78 -11.11 2.39
N SER A 115 -5.19 -11.88 3.38
CA SER A 115 -4.30 -12.55 4.34
C SER A 115 -3.54 -13.68 3.66
N PHE A 116 -2.22 -13.74 3.87
CA PHE A 116 -1.38 -14.82 3.34
C PHE A 116 -1.84 -16.21 3.80
N TRP A 117 -2.41 -16.32 5.00
CA TRP A 117 -2.89 -17.58 5.55
C TRP A 117 -4.07 -18.15 4.77
N ASP A 118 -4.80 -17.28 4.07
CA ASP A 118 -5.96 -17.61 3.24
C ASP A 118 -5.59 -17.62 1.74
N PHE A 119 -4.36 -17.21 1.40
CA PHE A 119 -3.85 -17.16 0.04
C PHE A 119 -3.34 -18.53 -0.42
N SER A 120 -4.02 -19.13 -1.40
CA SER A 120 -3.75 -20.49 -1.90
C SER A 120 -3.47 -20.51 -3.41
N PRO A 121 -2.31 -19.98 -3.87
CA PRO A 121 -1.97 -19.96 -5.29
C PRO A 121 -1.67 -21.37 -5.81
N THR A 122 -2.07 -21.66 -7.04
CA THR A 122 -1.72 -22.94 -7.70
C THR A 122 -0.32 -22.94 -8.31
N GLU A 123 0.20 -21.76 -8.65
CA GLU A 123 1.53 -21.52 -9.22
C GLU A 123 1.99 -20.08 -8.94
N GLY A 124 3.29 -19.82 -9.10
CA GLY A 124 3.89 -18.50 -8.97
C GLY A 124 5.26 -18.51 -8.30
N SER A 125 5.88 -17.34 -8.18
CA SER A 125 7.14 -17.13 -7.46
C SER A 125 6.97 -15.96 -6.50
N PHE A 126 7.26 -16.21 -5.23
CA PHE A 126 6.81 -15.39 -4.10
C PHE A 126 7.97 -15.08 -3.15
N GLN A 127 7.92 -13.91 -2.50
CA GLN A 127 8.87 -13.49 -1.46
C GLN A 127 8.18 -13.20 -0.13
#